data_AF-A0A183BNN5-F1
#
_entry.id   AF-A0A183BNN5-F1
#
_cell.length_a   1.000
_cell.length_b   1.000
_cell.length_c   1.000
_cell.angle_alpha   90.00
_cell.angle_beta   90.00
_cell.angle_gamma   90.00
#
_symmetry.space_group_name_H-M   'P 1'
#
loop_
_entity.id
_entity.type
_entity.pdbx_description
1 polymer ?
#
loop_
_entity_poly.entity_id
_entity_poly.type
_entity_poly.pdbx_seq_one_letter_code
_entity_poly.pdbx_strand_id
1 'polypeptide(L)'
;MLTRVIKPLPVLITILLFDLLAFTLILPLFPSLIDHYSRLQKREPDPIFALFDSVAHGLQTFLNVPSVERHNSVFFGGILGSLFSLLQFLSSPVFGSLSDLHGRKPLLLVAVLGSLGSYCLWSLSSDSFSLFFLSRLLGGLSKASVSVAIAIVTDLMPTEQRGKGMAFVGGSFSLAFLIGPSIGAFFSIGARASAEFDPSPARLAMALTVAELALLLFLLPETLPRAKKGSKGQI
;
A
#
# COMPACT_ATOMS: atom_id res chain seq x y z
N MET A 1 9.29 -29.08 8.91
CA MET A 1 8.34 -29.82 9.77
C MET A 1 7.18 -28.93 10.28
N LEU A 2 7.37 -27.60 10.45
CA LEU A 2 6.35 -26.66 10.96
C LEU A 2 5.21 -26.30 9.99
N THR A 3 5.36 -26.46 8.68
CA THR A 3 4.37 -26.06 7.66
C THR A 3 3.15 -26.97 7.53
N ARG A 4 3.12 -28.13 8.21
CA ARG A 4 1.99 -29.10 8.10
C ARG A 4 0.80 -28.80 9.01
N VAL A 5 0.94 -27.91 10.00
CA VAL A 5 -0.13 -27.62 10.98
C VAL A 5 -0.87 -26.30 10.68
N ILE A 6 -0.24 -25.40 9.93
CA ILE A 6 -0.74 -24.03 9.75
C ILE A 6 -1.63 -23.96 8.50
N LYS A 7 -2.88 -23.52 8.68
CA LYS A 7 -3.82 -23.30 7.58
C LYS A 7 -3.41 -22.04 6.81
N PRO A 8 -3.26 -22.09 5.47
CA PRO A 8 -2.73 -20.98 4.69
C PRO A 8 -3.68 -19.77 4.61
N LEU A 9 -5.00 -19.98 4.63
CA LEU A 9 -5.98 -18.89 4.51
C LEU A 9 -5.90 -17.88 5.68
N PRO A 10 -5.97 -18.28 6.97
CA PRO A 10 -5.81 -17.34 8.08
C PRO A 10 -4.49 -16.55 8.06
N VAL A 11 -3.39 -17.20 7.64
CA VAL A 11 -2.08 -16.54 7.49
C VAL A 11 -2.16 -15.45 6.43
N LEU A 12 -2.72 -15.77 5.25
CA LEU A 12 -2.92 -14.79 4.18
C LEU A 12 -3.79 -13.61 4.61
N ILE A 13 -4.89 -13.87 5.32
CA ILE A 13 -5.77 -12.81 5.84
C ILE A 13 -5.02 -11.91 6.83
N THR A 14 -4.15 -12.49 7.67
CA THR A 14 -3.32 -11.72 8.60
C THR A 14 -2.28 -10.86 7.87
N ILE A 15 -1.62 -11.43 6.85
CA ILE A 15 -0.69 -10.72 5.95
C ILE A 15 -1.40 -9.52 5.31
N LEU A 16 -2.56 -9.76 4.70
CA LEU A 16 -3.37 -8.72 4.07
C LEU A 16 -3.79 -7.64 5.07
N LEU A 17 -4.18 -8.02 6.29
CA LEU A 17 -4.57 -7.07 7.32
C LEU A 17 -3.40 -6.14 7.69
N PHE A 18 -2.18 -6.67 7.84
CA PHE A 18 -0.99 -5.86 8.13
C PHE A 18 -0.64 -4.92 6.97
N ASP A 19 -0.71 -5.40 5.72
CA ASP A 19 -0.50 -4.58 4.52
C ASP A 19 -1.47 -3.40 4.43
N LEU A 20 -2.76 -3.67 4.72
CA LEU A 20 -3.80 -2.66 4.67
C LEU A 20 -3.70 -1.68 5.84
N LEU A 21 -3.39 -2.15 7.05
CA LEU A 21 -3.15 -1.29 8.21
C LEU A 21 -1.97 -0.35 7.96
N ALA A 22 -0.84 -0.87 7.47
CA ALA A 22 0.35 -0.07 7.16
C ALA A 22 0.02 1.04 6.15
N PHE A 23 -0.83 0.74 5.16
CA PHE A 23 -1.25 1.69 4.13
C PHE A 23 -2.21 2.75 4.67
N THR A 24 -3.21 2.37 5.46
CA THR A 24 -4.26 3.31 5.90
C THR A 24 -3.78 4.31 6.95
N LEU A 25 -2.64 4.04 7.61
CA LEU A 25 -2.01 4.97 8.58
C LEU A 25 -1.74 6.35 7.99
N ILE A 26 -1.37 6.45 6.70
CA ILE A 26 -0.97 7.72 6.10
C ILE A 26 -2.15 8.66 5.80
N LEU A 27 -3.37 8.13 5.67
CA LEU A 27 -4.51 8.89 5.15
C LEU A 27 -4.81 10.16 5.99
N PRO A 28 -4.89 10.09 7.34
CA PRO A 28 -5.12 11.27 8.19
C PRO A 28 -3.90 12.19 8.32
N LEU A 29 -2.72 11.72 7.92
CA LEU A 29 -1.46 12.45 7.99
C LEU A 29 -1.22 13.32 6.76
N PHE A 30 -1.93 13.09 5.65
CA PHE A 30 -1.74 13.85 4.42
C PHE A 30 -1.79 15.37 4.63
N PRO A 31 -2.81 15.95 5.31
CA PRO A 31 -2.83 17.40 5.51
C PRO A 31 -1.57 17.92 6.22
N SER A 32 -1.16 17.29 7.32
CA SER A 32 0.05 17.69 8.06
C SER A 32 1.33 17.52 7.24
N LEU A 33 1.41 16.48 6.40
CA LEU A 33 2.55 16.26 5.51
C LEU A 33 2.62 17.35 4.43
N ILE A 34 1.50 17.69 3.80
CA ILE A 34 1.45 18.77 2.80
C ILE A 34 1.78 20.12 3.43
N ASP A 35 1.27 20.41 4.64
CA ASP A 35 1.60 21.64 5.37
C ASP A 35 3.10 21.72 5.72
N HIS A 36 3.74 20.59 6.02
CA HIS A 36 5.20 20.50 6.21
C HIS A 36 5.95 20.80 4.92
N TYR A 37 5.63 20.11 3.81
CA TYR A 37 6.31 20.31 2.54
C TYR A 37 6.05 21.69 1.92
N SER A 38 4.87 22.28 2.13
CA SER A 38 4.57 23.65 1.72
C SER A 38 5.47 24.67 2.41
N ARG A 39 5.78 24.46 3.70
CA ARG A 39 6.75 25.30 4.43
C ARG A 39 8.17 25.07 3.95
N LEU A 40 8.55 23.82 3.67
CA LEU A 40 9.84 23.47 3.10
C LEU A 40 10.05 24.11 1.72
N GLN A 41 9.02 24.08 0.86
CA GLN A 41 9.03 24.68 -0.48
C GLN A 41 9.42 26.16 -0.49
N LYS A 42 9.02 26.91 0.55
CA LYS A 42 9.37 28.34 0.68
C LYS A 42 10.86 28.57 0.96
N ARG A 43 11.55 27.56 1.51
CA ARG A 43 13.00 27.60 1.84
C ARG A 43 13.83 26.92 0.76
N GLU A 44 13.41 25.75 0.33
CA GLU A 44 14.10 24.88 -0.63
C GLU A 44 13.10 24.43 -1.70
N PRO A 45 13.14 25.05 -2.91
CA PRO A 45 12.20 24.73 -3.97
C PRO A 45 12.35 23.29 -4.50
N ASP A 46 11.28 22.50 -4.38
CA ASP A 46 11.15 21.17 -4.97
C ASP A 46 10.32 21.26 -6.28
N PRO A 47 10.83 20.73 -7.42
CA PRO A 47 10.16 20.84 -8.71
C PRO A 47 8.89 19.98 -8.81
N ILE A 48 8.87 18.82 -8.13
CA ILE A 48 7.70 17.93 -8.13
C ILE A 48 6.59 18.55 -7.28
N PHE A 49 6.94 19.18 -6.16
CA PHE A 49 5.96 19.93 -5.37
C PHE A 49 5.36 21.09 -6.18
N ALA A 50 6.18 21.86 -6.91
CA ALA A 50 5.70 22.94 -7.77
C ALA A 50 4.79 22.45 -8.91
N LEU A 51 5.06 21.26 -9.48
CA LEU A 51 4.19 20.63 -10.46
C LEU A 51 2.83 20.28 -9.84
N PHE A 52 2.83 19.67 -8.65
CA PHE A 52 1.60 19.36 -7.92
C PHE A 52 0.78 20.61 -7.61
N ASP A 53 1.45 21.66 -7.17
CA ASP A 53 0.83 22.95 -6.89
C ASP A 53 0.20 23.54 -8.16
N SER A 54 0.91 23.51 -9.29
CA SER A 54 0.40 23.99 -10.59
C SER A 54 -0.84 23.22 -11.04
N VAL A 55 -0.83 21.88 -10.92
CA VAL A 55 -1.97 21.03 -11.26
C VAL A 55 -3.14 21.30 -10.33
N ALA A 56 -2.90 21.42 -9.01
CA ALA A 56 -3.93 21.71 -8.03
C ALA A 56 -4.60 23.06 -8.29
N HIS A 57 -3.83 24.11 -8.59
CA HIS A 57 -4.35 25.42 -8.95
C HIS A 57 -5.16 25.38 -10.25
N GLY A 58 -4.66 24.68 -11.28
CA GLY A 58 -5.39 24.50 -12.54
C GLY A 58 -6.76 23.83 -12.33
N LEU A 59 -6.82 22.78 -11.50
CA LEU A 59 -8.07 22.13 -11.13
C LEU A 59 -9.00 23.04 -10.31
N GLN A 60 -8.47 23.82 -9.37
CA GLN A 60 -9.26 24.78 -8.59
C GLN A 60 -9.90 25.85 -9.47
N THR A 61 -9.12 26.42 -10.40
CA THR A 61 -9.64 27.40 -11.36
C THR A 61 -10.69 26.78 -12.28
N PHE A 62 -10.44 25.57 -12.77
CA PHE A 62 -11.40 24.85 -13.62
C PHE A 62 -12.72 24.55 -12.90
N LEU A 63 -12.66 24.17 -11.62
CA LEU A 63 -13.82 23.83 -10.80
C LEU A 63 -14.46 25.05 -10.10
N ASN A 64 -13.91 26.25 -10.30
CA ASN A 64 -14.34 27.49 -9.63
C ASN A 64 -14.37 27.38 -8.10
N VAL A 65 -13.38 26.69 -7.52
CA VAL A 65 -13.24 26.51 -6.06
C VAL A 65 -12.39 27.63 -5.47
N PRO A 66 -12.81 28.30 -4.38
CA PRO A 66 -12.01 29.35 -3.74
C PRO A 66 -10.68 28.80 -3.21
N SER A 67 -9.58 29.51 -3.50
CA SER A 67 -8.22 29.19 -3.09
C SER A 67 -7.97 29.52 -1.61
N VAL A 68 -8.61 28.76 -0.72
CA VAL A 68 -8.32 28.76 0.72
C VAL A 68 -7.18 27.77 0.98
N GLU A 69 -6.18 28.12 1.79
CA GLU A 69 -5.01 27.25 2.09
C GLU A 69 -5.40 25.80 2.47
N ARG A 70 -6.54 25.63 3.16
CA ARG A 70 -7.06 24.31 3.56
C ARG A 70 -7.52 23.43 2.39
N HIS A 71 -7.91 24.01 1.25
CA HIS A 71 -8.33 23.26 0.07
C HIS A 71 -7.15 22.65 -0.68
N ASN A 72 -5.96 23.26 -0.63
CA ASN A 72 -4.77 22.72 -1.31
C ASN A 72 -4.42 21.31 -0.82
N SER A 73 -4.49 21.06 0.49
CA SER A 73 -4.27 19.71 1.05
C SER A 73 -5.24 18.66 0.50
N VAL A 74 -6.50 19.02 0.24
CA VAL A 74 -7.51 18.10 -0.32
C VAL A 74 -7.19 17.78 -1.79
N PHE A 75 -6.85 18.79 -2.60
CA PHE A 75 -6.46 18.58 -3.99
C PHE A 75 -5.18 17.76 -4.11
N PHE A 76 -4.16 18.04 -3.28
CA PHE A 76 -2.93 17.23 -3.24
C PHE A 76 -3.22 15.78 -2.87
N GLY A 77 -4.05 15.55 -1.85
CA GLY A 77 -4.51 14.21 -1.46
C GLY A 77 -5.25 13.51 -2.60
N GLY A 78 -6.12 14.23 -3.32
CA GLY A 78 -6.85 13.71 -4.48
C GLY A 78 -5.94 13.33 -5.65
N ILE A 79 -4.96 14.18 -5.99
CA ILE A 79 -3.98 13.90 -7.05
C ILE A 79 -3.14 12.68 -6.67
N LEU A 80 -2.59 12.64 -5.46
CA LEU A 80 -1.80 11.49 -4.98
C LEU A 80 -2.64 10.21 -4.94
N GLY A 81 -3.88 10.27 -4.44
CA GLY A 81 -4.79 9.12 -4.38
C GLY A 81 -5.18 8.60 -5.76
N SER A 82 -5.37 9.50 -6.74
CA SER A 82 -5.68 9.16 -8.13
C SER A 82 -4.50 8.49 -8.81
N LEU A 83 -3.30 9.05 -8.64
CA LEU A 83 -2.06 8.45 -9.13
C LEU A 83 -1.81 7.08 -8.52
N PHE A 84 -2.00 6.95 -7.21
CA PHE A 84 -1.86 5.68 -6.51
C PHE A 84 -2.81 4.62 -7.07
N SER A 85 -4.08 4.98 -7.25
CA SER A 85 -5.10 4.11 -7.85
C SER A 85 -4.74 3.72 -9.29
N LEU A 86 -4.22 4.65 -10.09
CA LEU A 86 -3.78 4.39 -11.46
C LEU A 86 -2.62 3.37 -11.49
N LEU A 87 -1.62 3.56 -10.63
CA LEU A 87 -0.49 2.62 -10.54
C LEU A 87 -0.94 1.25 -10.07
N GLN A 88 -1.85 1.17 -9.09
CA GLN A 88 -2.44 -0.08 -8.65
C GLN A 88 -3.23 -0.76 -9.78
N PHE A 89 -3.99 0.00 -10.55
CA PHE A 89 -4.74 -0.50 -11.70
C PHE A 89 -3.80 -1.09 -12.77
N LEU A 90 -2.71 -0.40 -13.10
CA LEU A 90 -1.75 -0.89 -14.10
C LEU A 90 -0.95 -2.10 -13.61
N SER A 91 -0.55 -2.10 -12.34
CA SER A 91 0.28 -3.17 -11.75
C SER A 91 -0.52 -4.44 -11.45
N SER A 92 -1.82 -4.34 -11.12
CA SER A 92 -2.62 -5.50 -10.72
C SER A 92 -2.70 -6.61 -11.79
N PRO A 93 -3.03 -6.34 -13.07
CA PRO A 93 -3.01 -7.37 -14.13
C PRO A 93 -1.61 -7.94 -14.39
N VAL A 94 -0.58 -7.10 -14.30
CA VAL A 94 0.81 -7.50 -14.53
C VAL A 94 1.26 -8.48 -13.44
N PHE A 95 1.07 -8.15 -12.17
CA PHE A 95 1.43 -9.03 -11.06
C PHE A 95 0.53 -10.27 -11.00
N GLY A 96 -0.76 -10.13 -11.32
CA GLY A 96 -1.70 -11.24 -11.42
C GLY A 96 -1.18 -12.28 -12.42
N SER A 97 -0.98 -11.88 -13.68
CA SER A 97 -0.48 -12.77 -14.74
C SER A 97 0.92 -13.30 -14.46
N LEU A 98 1.84 -12.48 -13.94
CA LEU A 98 3.18 -12.95 -13.56
C LEU A 98 3.13 -13.97 -12.42
N SER A 99 2.16 -13.85 -11.50
CA SER A 99 1.98 -14.79 -10.40
C SER A 99 1.38 -16.12 -10.86
N ASP A 100 0.60 -16.13 -11.94
CA ASP A 100 0.15 -17.37 -12.59
C ASP A 100 1.33 -18.14 -13.21
N LEU A 101 2.37 -17.44 -13.68
CA LEU A 101 3.53 -18.03 -14.35
C LEU A 101 4.66 -18.45 -13.38
N HIS A 102 4.99 -17.57 -12.42
CA HIS A 102 6.17 -17.75 -11.56
C HIS A 102 5.83 -18.19 -10.13
N GLY A 103 4.54 -18.31 -9.79
CA GLY A 103 4.05 -18.67 -8.46
C GLY A 103 3.47 -17.50 -7.69
N ARG A 104 2.52 -17.78 -6.80
CA ARG A 104 1.83 -16.75 -6.01
C ARG A 104 2.73 -16.16 -4.93
N LYS A 105 3.49 -17.02 -4.24
CA LYS A 105 4.32 -16.59 -3.11
C LYS A 105 5.48 -15.69 -3.57
N PRO A 106 6.25 -16.02 -4.63
CA PRO A 106 7.32 -15.15 -5.13
C PRO A 106 6.83 -13.76 -5.53
N LEU A 107 5.70 -13.67 -6.24
CA LEU A 107 5.18 -12.37 -6.66
C LEU A 107 4.62 -11.56 -5.50
N LEU A 108 3.97 -12.22 -4.53
CA LEU A 108 3.57 -11.55 -3.30
C LEU A 108 4.79 -11.03 -2.53
N LEU A 109 5.90 -11.78 -2.47
CA LEU A 109 7.14 -11.33 -1.85
C LEU A 109 7.72 -10.08 -2.52
N VAL A 110 7.76 -10.05 -3.86
CA VAL A 110 8.21 -8.88 -4.61
C VAL A 110 7.34 -7.65 -4.28
N ALA A 111 6.02 -7.82 -4.23
CA ALA A 111 5.10 -6.76 -3.87
C ALA A 111 5.33 -6.25 -2.44
N VAL A 112 5.46 -7.14 -1.45
CA VAL A 112 5.72 -6.77 -0.05
C VAL A 112 7.07 -6.08 0.13
N LEU A 113 8.11 -6.53 -0.58
CA LEU A 113 9.41 -5.86 -0.58
C LEU A 113 9.34 -4.45 -1.19
N GLY A 114 8.55 -4.26 -2.25
CA GLY A 114 8.28 -2.95 -2.82
C GLY A 114 7.56 -2.03 -1.82
N SER A 115 6.54 -2.53 -1.11
CA SER A 115 5.87 -1.80 -0.03
C SER A 115 6.83 -1.43 1.11
N LEU A 116 7.72 -2.35 1.50
CA LEU A 116 8.75 -2.07 2.51
C LEU A 116 9.70 -0.95 2.06
N GLY A 117 10.14 -0.99 0.79
CA GLY A 117 10.93 0.07 0.18
C GLY A 117 10.19 1.41 0.17
N SER A 118 8.88 1.41 -0.13
CA SER A 118 8.04 2.61 -0.06
C SER A 118 8.02 3.21 1.34
N TYR A 119 7.78 2.41 2.39
CA TYR A 119 7.75 2.93 3.75
C TYR A 119 9.13 3.38 4.25
N CYS A 120 10.21 2.73 3.81
CA CYS A 120 11.58 3.18 4.07
C CYS A 120 11.84 4.57 3.45
N LEU A 121 11.51 4.75 2.17
CA LEU A 121 11.63 6.04 1.49
C LEU A 121 10.80 7.14 2.18
N TRP A 122 9.57 6.80 2.61
CA TRP A 122 8.74 7.74 3.35
C TRP A 122 9.35 8.11 4.71
N SER A 123 9.93 7.15 5.43
CA SER A 123 10.61 7.44 6.71
C SER A 123 11.81 8.39 6.56
N LEU A 124 12.38 8.49 5.36
CA LEU A 124 13.55 9.32 5.04
C LEU A 124 13.19 10.60 4.30
N SER A 125 11.90 10.87 4.05
CA SER A 125 11.47 11.98 3.20
C SER A 125 11.24 13.29 3.94
N SER A 126 11.82 13.49 5.13
CA SER A 126 11.64 14.71 5.94
C SER A 126 11.91 15.98 5.14
N ASP A 127 12.96 15.95 4.32
CA ASP A 127 13.50 17.13 3.65
C ASP A 127 13.27 17.10 2.13
N SER A 128 12.41 16.21 1.62
CA SER A 128 12.15 16.15 0.18
C SER A 128 10.76 15.61 -0.16
N PHE A 129 9.94 16.47 -0.78
CA PHE A 129 8.66 16.05 -1.34
C PHE A 129 8.84 15.09 -2.50
N SER A 130 9.87 15.26 -3.34
CA SER A 130 10.20 14.32 -4.41
C SER A 130 10.46 12.90 -3.88
N LEU A 131 11.16 12.78 -2.75
CA LEU A 131 11.41 11.47 -2.12
C LEU A 131 10.11 10.87 -1.57
N PHE A 132 9.26 11.69 -0.96
CA PHE A 132 7.91 11.29 -0.53
C PHE A 132 7.05 10.84 -1.71
N PHE A 133 7.06 11.58 -2.82
CA PHE A 133 6.35 11.24 -4.04
C PHE A 133 6.82 9.91 -4.62
N LEU A 134 8.13 9.69 -4.70
CA LEU A 134 8.72 8.42 -5.13
C LEU A 134 8.26 7.26 -4.24
N SER A 135 8.16 7.49 -2.93
CA SER A 135 7.62 6.50 -2.01
C SER A 135 6.17 6.12 -2.37
N ARG A 136 5.32 7.09 -2.77
CA ARG A 136 3.94 6.83 -3.20
C ARG A 136 3.87 6.09 -4.53
N LEU A 137 4.78 6.38 -5.47
CA LEU A 137 4.87 5.64 -6.73
C LEU A 137 5.17 4.15 -6.47
N LEU A 138 6.22 3.90 -5.69
CA LEU A 138 6.64 2.54 -5.36
C LEU A 138 5.55 1.79 -4.58
N GLY A 139 4.91 2.46 -3.63
CA GLY A 139 3.80 1.90 -2.85
C GLY A 139 2.59 1.56 -3.73
N GLY A 140 2.22 2.43 -4.67
CA GLY A 140 1.10 2.21 -5.57
C GLY A 140 1.29 1.00 -6.50
N LEU A 141 2.50 0.86 -7.06
CA LEU A 141 2.87 -0.31 -7.87
C LEU A 141 2.89 -1.60 -7.04
N SER A 142 3.33 -1.50 -5.78
CA SER A 142 3.42 -2.63 -4.85
C SER A 142 2.06 -3.10 -4.33
N LYS A 143 1.02 -2.26 -4.40
CA LYS A 143 -0.35 -2.63 -4.00
C LYS A 143 -1.04 -3.63 -4.91
N ALA A 144 -0.37 -4.07 -5.98
CA ALA A 144 -0.75 -5.29 -6.67
C ALA A 144 -0.70 -6.55 -5.77
N SER A 145 -0.06 -6.48 -4.58
CA SER A 145 -0.14 -7.49 -3.51
C SER A 145 -1.57 -7.96 -3.24
N VAL A 146 -2.54 -7.04 -3.24
CA VAL A 146 -3.96 -7.32 -3.01
C VAL A 146 -4.52 -8.24 -4.10
N SER A 147 -4.17 -7.98 -5.37
CA SER A 147 -4.61 -8.81 -6.49
C SER A 147 -4.06 -10.24 -6.40
N VAL A 148 -2.77 -10.37 -6.05
CA VAL A 148 -2.15 -11.69 -5.82
C VAL A 148 -2.79 -12.38 -4.61
N ALA A 149 -3.09 -11.67 -3.53
CA ALA A 149 -3.78 -12.23 -2.37
C ALA A 149 -5.18 -12.76 -2.71
N ILE A 150 -5.96 -12.03 -3.51
CA ILE A 150 -7.27 -12.50 -4.01
C ILE A 150 -7.10 -13.78 -4.83
N ALA A 151 -6.08 -13.85 -5.70
CA ALA A 151 -5.78 -15.06 -6.46
C ALA A 151 -5.42 -16.25 -5.55
N ILE A 152 -4.61 -16.03 -4.51
CA ILE A 152 -4.30 -17.06 -3.50
C ILE A 152 -5.58 -17.55 -2.80
N VAL A 153 -6.50 -16.66 -2.43
CA VAL A 153 -7.79 -17.07 -1.85
C VAL A 153 -8.55 -17.98 -2.81
N THR A 154 -8.56 -17.68 -4.11
CA THR A 154 -9.23 -18.53 -5.11
C THR A 154 -8.55 -19.87 -5.36
N ASP A 155 -7.23 -19.95 -5.17
CA ASP A 155 -6.45 -21.19 -5.26
C ASP A 155 -6.68 -22.09 -4.04
N LEU A 156 -6.86 -21.49 -2.85
CA LEU A 156 -7.05 -22.21 -1.59
C LEU A 156 -8.49 -22.70 -1.37
N MET A 157 -9.48 -22.04 -1.96
CA MET A 157 -10.90 -22.27 -1.68
C MET A 157 -11.61 -23.01 -2.83
N PRO A 158 -12.40 -24.06 -2.53
CA PRO A 158 -13.35 -24.63 -3.50
C PRO A 158 -14.30 -23.57 -4.03
N THR A 159 -14.77 -23.73 -5.27
CA THR A 159 -15.60 -22.75 -5.98
C THR A 159 -16.81 -22.28 -5.15
N GLU A 160 -17.46 -23.19 -4.44
CA GLU A 160 -18.65 -22.94 -3.62
C GLU A 160 -18.34 -22.13 -2.35
N GLN A 161 -17.08 -22.14 -1.90
CA GLN A 161 -16.64 -21.46 -0.69
C GLN A 161 -15.83 -20.18 -0.97
N ARG A 162 -15.52 -19.87 -2.25
CA ARG A 162 -14.79 -18.66 -2.63
C ARG A 162 -15.45 -17.39 -2.10
N GLY A 163 -16.78 -17.34 -2.07
CA GLY A 163 -17.52 -16.22 -1.48
C GLY A 163 -17.16 -15.96 0.00
N LYS A 164 -16.96 -17.02 0.79
CA LYS A 164 -16.50 -16.89 2.19
C LYS A 164 -15.08 -16.35 2.27
N GLY A 165 -14.19 -16.82 1.39
CA GLY A 165 -12.82 -16.30 1.28
C GLY A 165 -12.80 -14.81 0.96
N MET A 166 -13.59 -14.38 -0.01
CA MET A 166 -13.71 -12.96 -0.38
C MET A 166 -14.34 -12.11 0.73
N ALA A 167 -15.25 -12.68 1.52
CA ALA A 167 -15.79 -12.00 2.70
C ALA A 167 -14.70 -11.70 3.75
N PHE A 168 -13.74 -12.60 3.97
CA PHE A 168 -12.59 -12.33 4.85
C PHE A 168 -11.66 -11.25 4.29
N VAL A 169 -11.45 -11.23 2.97
CA VAL A 169 -10.69 -10.15 2.29
C VAL A 169 -11.39 -8.81 2.54
N GLY A 170 -12.69 -8.70 2.25
CA GLY A 170 -13.48 -7.49 2.50
C GLY A 170 -13.47 -7.07 3.97
N GLY A 171 -13.62 -8.03 4.90
CA GLY A 171 -13.52 -7.76 6.33
C GLY A 171 -12.17 -7.19 6.77
N SER A 172 -11.08 -7.63 6.13
CA SER A 172 -9.74 -7.10 6.37
C SER A 172 -9.63 -5.63 5.94
N PHE A 173 -10.21 -5.27 4.79
CA PHE A 173 -10.33 -3.88 4.35
C PHE A 173 -11.12 -3.03 5.34
N SER A 174 -12.31 -3.48 5.74
CA SER A 174 -13.13 -2.73 6.69
C SER A 174 -12.40 -2.52 8.03
N LEU A 175 -11.75 -3.55 8.55
CA LEU A 175 -11.02 -3.46 9.82
C LEU A 175 -9.80 -2.52 9.71
N ALA A 176 -9.03 -2.63 8.63
CA ALA A 176 -7.86 -1.77 8.41
C ALA A 176 -8.24 -0.30 8.20
N PHE A 177 -9.34 -0.02 7.51
CA PHE A 177 -9.85 1.34 7.30
C PHE A 177 -10.57 1.92 8.54
N LEU A 178 -10.97 1.08 9.49
CA LEU A 178 -11.45 1.53 10.79
C LEU A 178 -10.27 1.89 11.73
N ILE A 179 -9.32 0.96 11.87
CA ILE A 179 -8.23 1.07 12.86
C ILE A 179 -7.12 1.99 12.36
N GLY A 180 -6.69 1.84 11.11
CA GLY A 180 -5.52 2.54 10.58
C GLY A 180 -5.68 4.07 10.59
N PRO A 181 -6.78 4.66 10.10
CA PRO A 181 -7.01 6.10 10.21
C PRO A 181 -7.12 6.58 11.66
N SER A 182 -7.60 5.75 12.58
CA SER A 182 -7.64 6.11 14.01
C SER A 182 -6.22 6.26 14.58
N ILE A 183 -5.32 5.32 14.25
CA ILE A 183 -3.91 5.40 14.65
C ILE A 183 -3.20 6.55 13.92
N GLY A 184 -3.43 6.72 12.61
CA GLY A 184 -2.87 7.83 11.83
C GLY A 184 -3.29 9.20 12.36
N ALA A 185 -4.54 9.33 12.82
CA ALA A 185 -5.04 10.56 13.45
C ALA A 185 -4.35 10.87 14.77
N PHE A 186 -4.06 9.85 15.60
CA PHE A 186 -3.29 10.02 16.83
C PHE A 186 -1.91 10.64 16.55
N PHE A 187 -1.19 10.14 15.54
CA PHE A 187 0.08 10.72 15.12
C PHE A 187 -0.06 12.12 14.50
N SER A 188 -1.13 12.36 13.74
CA SER A 188 -1.42 13.66 13.13
C SER A 188 -1.58 14.77 14.17
N ILE A 189 -2.16 14.46 15.34
CA ILE A 189 -2.28 15.41 16.46
C ILE A 189 -0.89 15.80 16.97
N GLY A 190 0.00 14.83 17.19
CA GLY A 190 1.37 15.08 17.63
C GLY A 190 2.18 15.90 16.63
N ALA A 191 2.13 15.54 15.34
CA ALA A 191 2.84 16.24 14.27
C ALA A 191 2.34 17.69 14.09
N ARG A 192 1.04 17.94 14.27
CA ARG A 192 0.47 19.30 14.25
C ARG A 192 0.92 20.13 15.44
N ALA A 193 1.09 19.52 16.61
CA ALA A 193 1.53 20.20 17.82
C ALA A 193 3.03 20.60 17.76
N SER A 194 3.89 19.74 17.21
CA SER A 194 5.32 20.04 17.02
C SER A 194 5.59 20.91 15.79
N ALA A 195 4.64 20.96 14.84
CA ALA A 195 4.80 21.60 13.53
C ALA A 195 6.00 21.07 12.74
N GLU A 196 6.47 19.86 13.06
CA GLU A 196 7.62 19.19 12.44
C GLU A 196 7.19 17.88 11.79
N PHE A 197 8.00 17.41 10.83
CA PHE A 197 7.81 16.09 10.23
C PHE A 197 8.03 14.99 11.26
N ASP A 198 7.00 14.19 11.52
CA ASP A 198 7.12 13.01 12.37
C ASP A 198 7.27 11.73 11.51
N PRO A 199 8.46 11.09 11.49
CA PRO A 199 8.69 9.82 10.81
C PRO A 199 8.09 8.60 11.54
N SER A 200 7.56 8.76 12.76
CA SER A 200 7.03 7.65 13.55
C SER A 200 5.93 6.83 12.86
N PRO A 201 4.98 7.40 12.09
CA PRO A 201 3.95 6.63 11.41
C PRO A 201 4.52 5.79 10.27
N ALA A 202 5.51 6.34 9.56
CA ALA A 202 6.22 5.62 8.50
C ALA A 202 7.00 4.43 9.08
N ARG A 203 7.65 4.61 10.24
CA ARG A 203 8.33 3.51 10.94
C ARG A 203 7.36 2.44 11.45
N LEU A 204 6.18 2.84 11.92
CA LEU A 204 5.15 1.88 12.32
C LEU A 204 4.65 1.07 11.11
N ALA A 205 4.35 1.73 9.99
CA ALA A 205 3.99 1.07 8.74
C ALA A 205 5.09 0.10 8.28
N MET A 206 6.36 0.53 8.35
CA MET A 206 7.51 -0.31 8.05
C MET A 206 7.60 -1.53 8.97
N ALA A 207 7.39 -1.38 10.28
CA ALA A 207 7.40 -2.49 11.23
C ALA A 207 6.27 -3.49 10.95
N LEU A 208 5.07 -3.02 10.62
CA LEU A 208 3.95 -3.87 10.21
C LEU A 208 4.28 -4.65 8.93
N THR A 209 4.91 -4.02 7.94
CA THR A 209 5.34 -4.68 6.70
C THR A 209 6.50 -5.65 6.91
N VAL A 210 7.40 -5.41 7.87
CA VAL A 210 8.41 -6.40 8.27
C VAL A 210 7.76 -7.63 8.91
N ALA A 211 6.75 -7.42 9.77
CA ALA A 211 5.97 -8.53 10.34
C ALA A 211 5.20 -9.29 9.25
N GLU A 212 4.58 -8.59 8.31
CA GLU A 212 3.95 -9.14 7.12
C GLU A 212 4.93 -10.01 6.31
N LEU A 213 6.13 -9.48 6.02
CA LEU A 213 7.18 -10.18 5.30
C LEU A 213 7.61 -11.46 6.03
N ALA A 214 7.75 -11.41 7.36
CA ALA A 214 8.08 -12.59 8.16
C ALA A 214 6.97 -13.65 8.08
N LEU A 215 5.70 -13.26 8.22
CA LEU A 215 4.56 -14.17 8.06
C LEU A 215 4.55 -14.82 6.67
N LEU A 216 4.80 -14.03 5.63
CA LEU A 216 4.86 -14.48 4.24
C LEU A 216 6.01 -15.46 4.00
N LEU A 217 7.22 -15.16 4.49
CA LEU A 217 8.40 -16.00 4.32
C LEU A 217 8.25 -17.34 5.04
N PHE A 218 7.85 -17.31 6.31
CA PHE A 218 7.89 -18.50 7.16
C PHE A 218 6.59 -19.31 7.17
N LEU A 219 5.43 -18.68 7.01
CA LEU A 219 4.14 -19.33 7.28
C LEU A 219 3.29 -19.55 6.02
N LEU A 220 3.40 -18.71 4.99
CA LEU A 220 2.61 -18.89 3.76
C LEU A 220 3.33 -19.86 2.81
N PRO A 221 2.74 -21.02 2.46
CA PRO A 221 3.28 -21.91 1.43
C PRO A 221 2.98 -21.36 0.02
N GLU A 222 3.67 -21.89 -0.99
CA GLU A 222 3.25 -21.68 -2.38
C GLU A 222 1.91 -22.35 -2.64
N THR A 223 0.99 -21.63 -3.30
CA THR A 223 -0.39 -22.08 -3.53
C THR A 223 -0.70 -22.40 -4.97
N LEU A 224 0.15 -21.96 -5.92
CA LEU A 224 -0.03 -22.31 -7.32
C LEU A 224 0.11 -23.84 -7.48
N PRO A 225 -0.88 -24.54 -8.06
CA PRO A 225 -0.78 -25.96 -8.33
C PRO A 225 0.42 -26.22 -9.23
N ARG A 226 1.42 -26.98 -8.77
CA ARG A 226 2.51 -27.43 -9.65
C ARG A 226 1.88 -28.22 -10.79
N ALA A 227 1.99 -27.71 -12.02
CA ALA A 227 1.73 -28.51 -13.21
C ALA A 227 2.54 -29.81 -13.06
N LYS A 228 1.85 -30.96 -13.08
CA LYS A 228 2.50 -32.28 -13.07
C LYS A 228 3.59 -32.26 -14.15
N LYS A 229 4.86 -32.24 -13.74
CA LYS A 229 6.00 -32.44 -14.64
C LYS A 229 5.76 -33.75 -15.39
N GLY A 230 5.48 -33.64 -16.68
CA GLY A 230 5.54 -34.69 -17.69
C GLY A 230 4.83 -36.00 -17.35
N SER A 231 3.67 -36.22 -17.97
CA SER A 231 3.42 -37.54 -18.53
C SER A 231 4.47 -37.79 -19.62
N LYS A 232 5.64 -38.28 -19.21
CA LYS A 232 6.48 -39.10 -20.08
C LYS A 232 5.97 -40.52 -19.90
N GLY A 233 5.36 -41.07 -20.95
CA GLY A 233 5.27 -42.52 -21.13
C GLY A 233 3.97 -43.03 -21.73
N GLN A 234 4.13 -43.65 -22.92
CA GLN A 234 3.30 -44.72 -23.50
C GLN A 234 2.00 -44.22 -24.16
N ILE A 235 1.76 -44.39 -25.46
CA ILE A 235 2.15 -45.42 -26.46
C ILE A 235 2.38 -44.73 -27.80
#